data_AF-A0A371F2X0-F1
#
_entry.id   AF-A0A371F2X0-F1
#
_cell.length_a   1.000
_cell.length_b   1.000
_cell.length_c   1.000
_cell.angle_alpha   90.00
_cell.angle_beta   90.00
_cell.angle_gamma   90.00
#
_symmetry.space_group_name_H-M   'P 1'
#
loop_
_entity.id
_entity.type
_entity.pdbx_description
1 polymer ?
#
loop_
_entity_poly.entity_id
_entity_poly.type
_entity_poly.pdbx_seq_one_letter_code
_entity_poly.pdbx_strand_id
1 'polypeptide(L)'
;MSWYVFAPMSKRTRATTVCQEPSCRSSAVPPSPHYRRFGQHAQHFGRAIVMPNLKPPITTTTAAVAYRESILKAIPKDSNFTPLMTLYLTDMTTPDEIKLAKKSGLVYGVKLYPAGATTNSQDGVTDVFGKCFSVLEEMVEQNIPLLVHGEVTNSNVDIFDREKVFIETILRPLVQRLPQLKVVMEHITTADAVKFVESCKEGYVAATVTPQHLLLNRNALFQGGLQPHNYCLPVLKREIHRQAIVSAVTSGSKRFFLGTDSAPHDRRKKECSCGCAGIYNSMVALSLYAKVFEE
;
A
#
# COMPACT_ATOMS: atom_id res chain seq x y z
N MET A 1 -6.62 12.54 10.82
CA MET A 1 -5.37 11.80 11.09
C MET A 1 -4.74 11.49 9.74
N SER A 2 -3.66 12.16 9.35
CA SER A 2 -2.95 11.80 8.12
C SER A 2 -2.06 10.59 8.38
N TRP A 3 -2.30 9.52 7.63
CA TRP A 3 -1.58 8.25 7.67
C TRP A 3 -0.87 8.07 6.33
N TYR A 4 0.40 7.64 6.32
CA TYR A 4 1.23 7.55 5.10
C TYR A 4 1.46 6.10 4.69
N VAL A 5 1.19 5.71 3.45
CA VAL A 5 1.31 4.30 3.00
C VAL A 5 2.66 4.00 2.32
N PHE A 6 3.32 2.92 2.77
CA PHE A 6 4.59 2.40 2.24
C PHE A 6 4.50 0.90 1.89
N ALA A 7 4.92 0.49 0.68
CA ALA A 7 4.98 -0.92 0.26
C ALA A 7 6.42 -1.46 0.22
N PRO A 8 6.79 -2.47 1.06
CA PRO A 8 8.12 -3.07 1.00
C PRO A 8 8.25 -4.13 -0.13
N MET A 9 9.51 -4.40 -0.56
CA MET A 9 9.84 -5.37 -1.62
C MET A 9 10.60 -6.61 -1.08
N SER A 10 10.48 -7.78 -1.73
CA SER A 10 10.88 -9.10 -1.19
C SER A 10 12.37 -9.48 -1.27
N LYS A 11 12.85 -10.28 -0.30
CA LYS A 11 14.16 -10.98 -0.32
C LYS A 11 14.15 -12.19 -1.29
N ARG A 12 15.19 -12.33 -2.11
CA ARG A 12 15.67 -13.63 -2.61
C ARG A 12 17.17 -13.70 -2.29
N THR A 13 17.56 -14.58 -1.37
CA THR A 13 18.96 -14.96 -1.16
C THR A 13 19.09 -16.42 -1.55
N ARG A 14 19.87 -16.69 -2.60
CA ARG A 14 20.35 -18.05 -2.88
C ARG A 14 21.27 -18.46 -1.75
N ALA A 15 20.98 -19.57 -1.09
CA ALA A 15 21.95 -20.29 -0.29
C ALA A 15 22.78 -21.16 -1.24
N THR A 16 24.07 -20.90 -1.29
CA THR A 16 25.11 -21.86 -1.68
C THR A 16 26.44 -21.19 -1.37
N THR A 17 27.13 -21.68 -0.34
CA THR A 17 28.51 -22.20 -0.41
C THR A 17 28.91 -22.60 1.02
N VAL A 18 29.27 -23.88 1.16
CA VAL A 18 29.96 -24.45 2.32
C VAL A 18 31.42 -24.03 2.22
N CYS A 19 31.97 -23.40 3.26
CA CYS A 19 33.42 -23.35 3.50
C CYS A 19 33.69 -23.29 5.00
N GLN A 20 34.59 -24.17 5.44
CA GLN A 20 35.04 -24.38 6.80
C GLN A 20 36.11 -23.35 7.22
N GLU A 21 36.13 -23.07 8.53
CA GLU A 21 37.20 -22.52 9.38
C GLU A 21 37.43 -21.01 9.58
N PRO A 22 37.97 -20.61 10.78
CA PRO A 22 37.66 -19.34 11.43
C PRO A 22 38.88 -18.44 11.66
N SER A 23 38.78 -17.13 11.35
CA SER A 23 39.47 -16.07 12.12
C SER A 23 39.05 -14.66 11.68
N CYS A 24 38.82 -13.81 12.69
CA CYS A 24 38.89 -12.35 12.70
C CYS A 24 38.44 -11.53 11.46
N ARG A 25 37.34 -10.78 11.62
CA ARG A 25 37.36 -9.30 11.78
C ARG A 25 35.93 -8.77 11.90
N SER A 26 35.74 -7.87 12.87
CA SER A 26 34.55 -7.05 13.02
C SER A 26 34.47 -6.05 11.86
N SER A 27 33.73 -6.40 10.82
CA SER A 27 33.21 -5.43 9.87
C SER A 27 31.70 -5.40 10.05
N ALA A 28 31.18 -4.29 10.59
CA ALA A 28 29.74 -4.04 10.62
C ALA A 28 29.21 -4.17 9.19
N VAL A 29 28.42 -5.22 8.95
CA VAL A 29 27.77 -5.45 7.67
C VAL A 29 26.89 -4.22 7.41
N PRO A 30 27.10 -3.49 6.29
CA PRO A 30 26.27 -2.33 6.00
C PRO A 30 24.81 -2.79 5.94
N PRO A 31 23.86 -2.02 6.52
CA PRO A 31 22.46 -2.43 6.54
C PRO A 31 22.00 -2.66 5.09
N SER A 32 21.32 -3.78 4.87
CA SER A 32 20.83 -4.20 3.55
C SER A 32 20.14 -3.04 2.81
N PRO A 33 20.12 -3.02 1.46
CA PRO A 33 19.53 -1.93 0.67
C PRO A 33 18.08 -1.57 1.03
N HIS A 34 17.34 -2.48 1.66
CA HIS A 34 15.98 -2.25 2.17
C HIS A 34 15.95 -1.27 3.35
N TYR A 35 16.96 -1.30 4.21
CA TYR A 35 17.01 -0.54 5.46
C TYR A 35 17.35 0.93 5.22
N ARG A 36 18.15 1.25 4.19
CA ARG A 36 18.38 2.65 3.76
C ARG A 36 17.09 3.35 3.31
N ARG A 37 16.08 2.60 2.84
CA ARG A 37 14.83 3.15 2.28
C ARG A 37 13.88 3.66 3.37
N PHE A 38 13.87 3.03 4.55
CA PHE A 38 13.11 3.53 5.70
C PHE A 38 13.71 4.80 6.29
N GLY A 39 15.04 4.93 6.29
CA GLY A 39 15.71 6.15 6.72
C GLY A 39 15.28 7.39 5.93
N GLN A 40 14.98 7.24 4.63
CA GLN A 40 14.52 8.35 3.78
C GLN A 40 13.09 8.79 4.09
N HIS A 41 12.18 7.86 4.36
CA HIS A 41 10.84 8.23 4.85
C HIS A 41 10.91 8.89 6.23
N ALA A 42 11.76 8.38 7.11
CA ALA A 42 11.92 8.89 8.47
C ALA A 42 12.46 10.34 8.53
N GLN A 43 13.08 10.84 7.46
CA GLN A 43 13.54 12.23 7.36
C GLN A 43 12.38 13.22 7.13
N HIS A 44 11.30 12.79 6.46
CA HIS A 44 10.23 13.69 6.00
C HIS A 44 8.88 13.41 6.68
N PHE A 45 8.67 12.21 7.19
CA PHE A 45 7.40 11.78 7.77
C PHE A 45 7.58 11.43 9.25
N GLY A 46 6.64 11.86 10.10
CA GLY A 46 6.61 11.45 11.50
C GLY A 46 6.01 10.05 11.72
N ARG A 47 5.17 9.57 10.79
CA ARG A 47 4.51 8.26 10.87
C ARG A 47 4.33 7.65 9.49
N ALA A 48 4.28 6.32 9.39
CA ALA A 48 3.80 5.66 8.18
C ALA A 48 3.14 4.31 8.47
N ILE A 49 2.00 4.07 7.82
CA ILE A 49 1.40 2.77 7.55
C ILE A 49 2.37 1.95 6.69
N VAL A 50 2.91 0.90 7.30
CA VAL A 50 3.81 -0.05 6.65
C VAL A 50 2.97 -1.19 6.10
N MET A 51 2.93 -1.34 4.77
CA MET A 51 2.18 -2.38 4.10
C MET A 51 2.82 -3.76 4.29
N PRO A 52 2.03 -4.85 4.25
CA PRO A 52 2.44 -6.15 4.75
C PRO A 52 2.86 -7.15 3.65
N ASN A 53 2.98 -6.72 2.40
CA ASN A 53 3.24 -7.55 1.22
C ASN A 53 4.73 -7.95 1.03
N LEU A 54 5.39 -8.30 2.14
CA LEU A 54 6.70 -8.96 2.12
C LEU A 54 6.63 -10.36 1.48
N LYS A 55 7.78 -11.04 1.34
CA LYS A 55 7.80 -12.49 1.14
C LYS A 55 8.55 -13.17 2.29
N PRO A 56 7.88 -14.03 3.08
CA PRO A 56 6.42 -14.24 3.09
C PRO A 56 5.64 -12.97 3.52
N PRO A 57 4.34 -12.84 3.21
CA PRO A 57 3.52 -11.72 3.66
C PRO A 57 3.39 -11.72 5.19
N ILE A 58 3.15 -10.54 5.77
CA ILE A 58 2.97 -10.38 7.22
C ILE A 58 1.51 -10.66 7.56
N THR A 59 1.20 -11.91 7.91
CA THR A 59 -0.18 -12.35 8.20
C THR A 59 -0.49 -12.47 9.69
N THR A 60 0.52 -12.33 10.56
CA THR A 60 0.36 -12.46 12.02
C THR A 60 0.92 -11.26 12.77
N THR A 61 0.34 -10.98 13.93
CA THR A 61 0.74 -9.92 14.85
C THR A 61 2.19 -10.11 15.28
N THR A 62 2.62 -11.33 15.58
CA THR A 62 4.01 -11.65 15.91
C THR A 62 4.98 -11.25 14.80
N ALA A 63 4.63 -11.55 13.53
CA ALA A 63 5.45 -11.15 12.39
C ALA A 63 5.49 -9.63 12.21
N ALA A 64 4.35 -8.95 12.44
CA ALA A 64 4.28 -7.49 12.39
C ALA A 64 5.18 -6.83 13.45
N VAL A 65 5.18 -7.35 14.69
CA VAL A 65 6.08 -6.89 15.76
C VAL A 65 7.54 -7.09 15.39
N ALA A 66 7.92 -8.29 14.94
CA ALA A 66 9.30 -8.58 14.55
C ALA A 66 9.79 -7.68 13.39
N TYR A 67 8.89 -7.39 12.44
CA TYR A 67 9.22 -6.50 11.34
C TYR A 67 9.34 -5.04 11.78
N ARG A 68 8.47 -4.58 12.68
CA ARG A 68 8.56 -3.25 13.29
C ARG A 68 9.92 -3.03 13.95
N GLU A 69 10.36 -3.98 14.77
CA GLU A 69 11.67 -3.90 15.43
C GLU A 69 12.83 -3.86 14.43
N SER A 70 12.68 -4.56 13.30
CA SER A 70 13.66 -4.49 12.21
C SER A 70 13.70 -3.11 11.53
N ILE A 71 12.56 -2.44 11.40
CA ILE A 71 12.47 -1.07 10.85
C ILE A 71 13.12 -0.07 11.82
N LEU A 72 12.82 -0.17 13.12
CA LEU A 72 13.38 0.74 14.13
C LEU A 72 14.91 0.61 14.23
N LYS A 73 15.46 -0.58 14.06
CA LYS A 73 16.92 -0.80 13.99
C LYS A 73 17.58 -0.19 12.75
N ALA A 74 16.80 0.14 11.73
CA ALA A 74 17.28 0.58 10.43
C ALA A 74 17.21 2.09 10.21
N ILE A 75 16.43 2.79 11.02
CA ILE A 75 16.34 4.25 11.00
C ILE A 75 17.38 4.85 11.96
N PRO A 76 17.78 6.12 11.78
CA PRO A 76 18.64 6.81 12.73
C PRO A 76 18.06 6.77 14.15
N LYS A 77 18.91 6.62 15.17
CA LYS A 77 18.48 6.48 16.58
C LYS A 77 17.67 7.69 17.07
N ASP A 78 18.00 8.88 16.56
CA ASP A 78 17.35 10.14 16.95
C ASP A 78 16.12 10.46 16.09
N SER A 79 15.62 9.48 15.33
CA SER A 79 14.45 9.64 14.49
C SER A 79 13.15 9.62 15.32
N ASN A 80 12.29 10.61 15.09
CA ASN A 80 10.92 10.65 15.64
C ASN A 80 9.90 9.84 14.83
N PHE A 81 10.35 9.02 13.89
CA PHE A 81 9.49 8.25 13.00
C PHE A 81 8.83 7.06 13.70
N THR A 82 7.50 6.95 13.60
CA THR A 82 6.74 5.80 14.10
C THR A 82 6.18 4.95 12.95
N PRO A 83 6.69 3.71 12.76
CA PRO A 83 6.08 2.75 11.86
C PRO A 83 4.78 2.19 12.45
N LEU A 84 3.72 2.21 11.66
CA LEU A 84 2.38 1.75 11.98
C LEU A 84 2.11 0.48 11.19
N MET A 85 2.07 -0.65 11.86
CA MET A 85 2.08 -1.94 11.16
C MET A 85 0.71 -2.29 10.61
N THR A 86 0.68 -3.13 9.60
CA THR A 86 -0.54 -3.72 9.07
C THR A 86 -0.40 -5.22 8.93
N LEU A 87 -1.54 -5.91 8.84
CA LEU A 87 -1.58 -7.33 8.48
C LEU A 87 -2.07 -7.51 7.05
N TYR A 88 -1.52 -8.51 6.35
CA TYR A 88 -1.97 -8.93 5.04
C TYR A 88 -3.21 -9.81 5.22
N LEU A 89 -4.36 -9.40 4.68
CA LEU A 89 -5.58 -10.20 4.71
C LEU A 89 -5.45 -11.39 3.76
N THR A 90 -5.74 -12.57 4.28
CA THR A 90 -5.78 -13.83 3.52
C THR A 90 -7.07 -14.57 3.79
N ASP A 91 -7.38 -15.54 2.94
CA ASP A 91 -8.46 -16.51 3.14
C ASP A 91 -8.38 -17.30 4.48
N MET A 92 -7.18 -17.34 5.08
CA MET A 92 -6.90 -18.08 6.32
C MET A 92 -6.78 -17.17 7.55
N THR A 93 -6.97 -15.85 7.38
CA THR A 93 -6.95 -14.92 8.52
C THR A 93 -8.12 -15.25 9.44
N THR A 94 -7.91 -15.20 10.75
CA THR A 94 -8.93 -15.54 11.74
C THR A 94 -9.37 -14.28 12.51
N PRO A 95 -10.61 -14.25 13.03
CA PRO A 95 -11.04 -13.21 13.97
C PRO A 95 -10.11 -13.06 15.18
N ASP A 96 -9.59 -14.16 15.73
CA ASP A 96 -8.69 -14.09 16.88
C ASP A 96 -7.37 -13.37 16.56
N GLU A 97 -6.88 -13.46 15.32
CA GLU A 97 -5.73 -12.68 14.89
C GLU A 97 -6.03 -11.17 14.90
N ILE A 98 -7.26 -10.75 14.60
CA ILE A 98 -7.69 -9.34 14.68
C ILE A 98 -7.72 -8.85 16.13
N LYS A 99 -8.19 -9.69 17.06
CA LYS A 99 -8.16 -9.38 18.50
C LYS A 99 -6.73 -9.24 19.01
N LEU A 100 -5.84 -10.14 18.61
CA LEU A 100 -4.40 -10.08 18.95
C LEU A 100 -3.76 -8.81 18.38
N ALA A 101 -4.05 -8.50 17.12
CA ALA A 101 -3.58 -7.30 16.45
C ALA A 101 -4.01 -6.04 17.20
N LYS A 102 -5.28 -5.93 17.60
CA LYS A 102 -5.78 -4.82 18.41
C LYS A 102 -5.07 -4.72 19.75
N LYS A 103 -4.98 -5.84 20.48
CA LYS A 103 -4.36 -5.92 21.81
C LYS A 103 -2.88 -5.51 21.79
N SER A 104 -2.18 -5.75 20.68
CA SER A 104 -0.77 -5.35 20.54
C SER A 104 -0.56 -3.84 20.58
N GLY A 105 -1.56 -3.04 20.17
CA GLY A 105 -1.42 -1.59 19.99
C GLY A 105 -0.52 -1.16 18.83
N LEU A 106 -0.02 -2.11 18.01
CA LEU A 106 0.96 -1.86 16.96
C LEU A 106 0.40 -2.03 15.54
N VAL A 107 -0.71 -2.75 15.40
CA VAL A 107 -1.41 -2.95 14.12
C VAL A 107 -2.50 -1.90 13.95
N TYR A 108 -2.42 -1.11 12.89
CA TYR A 108 -3.31 0.01 12.60
C TYR A 108 -4.29 -0.24 11.46
N GLY A 109 -4.21 -1.41 10.82
CA GLY A 109 -5.12 -1.79 9.75
C GLY A 109 -4.81 -3.18 9.20
N VAL A 110 -5.75 -3.73 8.44
CA VAL A 110 -5.56 -4.95 7.67
C VAL A 110 -5.69 -4.61 6.20
N LYS A 111 -4.69 -5.00 5.40
CA LYS A 111 -4.61 -4.69 3.97
C LYS A 111 -5.14 -5.85 3.16
N LEU A 112 -6.21 -5.58 2.41
CA LEU A 112 -6.77 -6.46 1.39
C LEU A 112 -6.05 -6.22 0.05
N TYR A 113 -5.49 -7.30 -0.49
CA TYR A 113 -5.08 -7.39 -1.88
C TYR A 113 -5.90 -8.49 -2.55
N PRO A 114 -6.62 -8.20 -3.64
CA PRO A 114 -7.22 -9.26 -4.46
C PRO A 114 -6.11 -10.16 -5.01
N ALA A 115 -6.36 -11.47 -5.01
CA ALA A 115 -5.34 -12.45 -5.42
C ALA A 115 -4.81 -12.14 -6.83
N GLY A 116 -3.49 -11.91 -6.92
CA GLY A 116 -2.79 -11.58 -8.18
C GLY A 116 -2.90 -10.12 -8.67
N ALA A 117 -3.53 -9.22 -7.92
CA ALA A 117 -3.72 -7.83 -8.36
C ALA A 117 -2.43 -7.02 -8.51
N THR A 118 -1.41 -7.27 -7.70
CA THR A 118 -0.20 -6.44 -7.64
C THR A 118 1.02 -7.22 -7.13
N THR A 119 2.13 -6.52 -6.92
CA THR A 119 3.38 -7.08 -6.42
C THR A 119 3.17 -7.84 -5.10
N ASN A 120 3.52 -9.13 -5.12
CA ASN A 120 3.45 -10.08 -4.00
C ASN A 120 2.02 -10.37 -3.50
N SER A 121 1.00 -10.25 -4.35
CA SER A 121 -0.37 -10.52 -3.94
C SER A 121 -0.90 -11.92 -4.30
N GLN A 122 -0.02 -12.90 -4.54
CA GLN A 122 -0.43 -14.26 -4.89
C GLN A 122 -1.24 -14.93 -3.77
N ASP A 123 -0.90 -14.64 -2.52
CA ASP A 123 -1.58 -15.14 -1.32
C ASP A 123 -2.78 -14.24 -0.90
N GLY A 124 -3.26 -13.41 -1.83
CA GLY A 124 -4.39 -12.49 -1.64
C GLY A 124 -5.73 -13.17 -1.41
N VAL A 125 -6.75 -12.36 -1.12
CA VAL A 125 -8.12 -12.83 -0.90
C VAL A 125 -8.73 -13.32 -2.20
N THR A 126 -9.36 -14.50 -2.17
CA THR A 126 -10.09 -15.05 -3.32
C THR A 126 -11.59 -14.79 -3.26
N ASP A 127 -12.16 -14.75 -2.05
CA ASP A 127 -13.59 -14.45 -1.84
C ASP A 127 -13.78 -13.65 -0.54
N VAL A 128 -14.02 -12.36 -0.70
CA VAL A 128 -14.22 -11.42 0.42
C VAL A 128 -15.46 -11.77 1.25
N PHE A 129 -16.54 -12.21 0.59
CA PHE A 129 -17.82 -12.44 1.25
C PHE A 129 -17.95 -13.84 1.83
N GLY A 130 -17.32 -14.84 1.21
CA GLY A 130 -17.37 -16.23 1.70
C GLY A 130 -16.28 -16.55 2.72
N LYS A 131 -15.07 -15.99 2.60
CA LYS A 131 -13.92 -16.41 3.41
C LYS A 131 -13.45 -15.37 4.42
N CYS A 132 -13.62 -14.09 4.14
CA CYS A 132 -13.14 -13.03 5.01
C CYS A 132 -14.24 -12.37 5.84
N PHE A 133 -15.52 -12.66 5.61
CA PHE A 133 -16.61 -11.87 6.21
C PHE A 133 -16.60 -11.88 7.74
N SER A 134 -16.36 -13.02 8.39
CA SER A 134 -16.23 -13.11 9.85
C SER A 134 -15.03 -12.31 10.41
N VAL A 135 -13.93 -12.24 9.65
CA VAL A 135 -12.78 -11.40 9.99
C VAL A 135 -13.14 -9.92 9.87
N LEU A 136 -13.91 -9.54 8.85
CA LEU A 136 -14.36 -8.16 8.65
C LEU A 136 -15.36 -7.74 9.73
N GLU A 137 -16.23 -8.62 10.20
CA GLU A 137 -17.09 -8.39 11.37
C GLU A 137 -16.25 -8.14 12.62
N GLU A 138 -15.24 -8.97 12.89
CA GLU A 138 -14.34 -8.73 14.02
C GLU A 138 -13.55 -7.42 13.89
N MET A 139 -13.17 -7.01 12.67
CA MET A 139 -12.55 -5.72 12.43
C MET A 139 -13.48 -4.54 12.79
N VAL A 140 -14.79 -4.69 12.61
CA VAL A 140 -15.79 -3.71 13.09
C VAL A 140 -15.74 -3.63 14.61
N GLU A 141 -15.84 -4.76 15.31
CA GLU A 141 -15.84 -4.83 16.78
C GLU A 141 -14.55 -4.24 17.39
N GLN A 142 -13.39 -4.55 16.80
CA GLN A 142 -12.10 -4.03 17.24
C GLN A 142 -11.79 -2.62 16.73
N ASN A 143 -12.65 -2.05 15.87
CA ASN A 143 -12.48 -0.77 15.20
C ASN A 143 -11.09 -0.67 14.52
N ILE A 144 -10.74 -1.72 13.77
CA ILE A 144 -9.54 -1.79 12.92
C ILE A 144 -9.95 -1.54 11.47
N PRO A 145 -9.37 -0.54 10.77
CA PRO A 145 -9.77 -0.23 9.41
C PRO A 145 -9.28 -1.29 8.41
N LEU A 146 -10.10 -1.51 7.38
CA LEU A 146 -9.73 -2.25 6.19
C LEU A 146 -9.07 -1.28 5.19
N LEU A 147 -7.86 -1.58 4.78
CA LEU A 147 -7.16 -0.87 3.72
C LEU A 147 -7.33 -1.71 2.45
N VAL A 148 -7.78 -1.14 1.33
CA VAL A 148 -8.08 -1.93 0.12
C VAL A 148 -7.24 -1.48 -1.07
N HIS A 149 -6.55 -2.42 -1.70
CA HIS A 149 -6.09 -2.25 -3.08
C HIS A 149 -7.27 -2.58 -4.01
N GLY A 150 -7.96 -1.54 -4.48
CA GLY A 150 -9.27 -1.71 -5.10
C GLY A 150 -9.24 -1.98 -6.60
N GLU A 151 -8.68 -3.11 -7.04
CA GLU A 151 -8.73 -3.57 -8.45
C GLU A 151 -9.16 -5.03 -8.53
N VAL A 152 -10.08 -5.38 -9.45
CA VAL A 152 -10.33 -6.78 -9.79
C VAL A 152 -9.20 -7.34 -10.65
N THR A 153 -9.02 -8.67 -10.65
CA THR A 153 -7.92 -9.35 -11.35
C THR A 153 -8.36 -10.21 -12.51
N ASN A 154 -9.67 -10.21 -12.81
CA ASN A 154 -10.26 -10.94 -13.93
C ASN A 154 -9.60 -10.51 -15.25
N SER A 155 -9.10 -11.48 -16.03
CA SER A 155 -8.43 -11.26 -17.30
C SER A 155 -9.32 -10.64 -18.38
N ASN A 156 -10.64 -10.77 -18.24
CA ASN A 156 -11.62 -10.20 -19.18
C ASN A 156 -11.94 -8.72 -18.89
N VAL A 157 -11.41 -8.16 -17.79
CA VAL A 157 -11.57 -6.75 -17.44
C VAL A 157 -10.32 -5.99 -17.84
N ASP A 158 -10.50 -4.97 -18.68
CA ASP A 158 -9.43 -4.07 -19.09
C ASP A 158 -8.76 -3.42 -17.87
N ILE A 159 -7.43 -3.32 -17.89
CA ILE A 159 -6.64 -2.79 -16.77
C ILE A 159 -7.05 -1.37 -16.37
N PHE A 160 -7.57 -0.57 -17.29
CA PHE A 160 -8.05 0.78 -17.00
C PHE A 160 -9.43 0.79 -16.32
N ASP A 161 -10.18 -0.30 -16.37
CA ASP A 161 -11.52 -0.44 -15.79
C ASP A 161 -11.56 -1.24 -14.47
N ARG A 162 -10.46 -1.92 -14.11
CA ARG A 162 -10.38 -2.78 -12.92
C ARG A 162 -10.80 -2.10 -11.61
N GLU A 163 -10.42 -0.83 -11.43
CA GLU A 163 -10.77 -0.06 -10.23
C GLU A 163 -12.28 0.20 -10.15
N LYS A 164 -12.89 0.60 -11.27
CA LYS A 164 -14.34 0.83 -11.36
C LYS A 164 -15.12 -0.46 -11.09
N VAL A 165 -14.72 -1.56 -11.73
CA VAL A 165 -15.39 -2.86 -11.54
C VAL A 165 -15.25 -3.34 -10.09
N PHE A 166 -14.10 -3.10 -9.43
CA PHE A 166 -13.94 -3.42 -8.00
C PHE A 166 -14.92 -2.64 -7.12
N ILE A 167 -15.10 -1.33 -7.40
CA ILE A 167 -16.08 -0.51 -6.68
C ILE A 167 -17.48 -1.10 -6.81
N GLU A 168 -17.89 -1.43 -8.03
CA GLU A 168 -19.24 -1.90 -8.34
C GLU A 168 -19.53 -3.28 -7.76
N THR A 169 -18.57 -4.21 -7.87
CA THR A 169 -18.79 -5.63 -7.58
C THR A 169 -18.39 -6.05 -6.16
N ILE A 170 -17.47 -5.33 -5.52
CA ILE A 170 -16.93 -5.69 -4.20
C ILE A 170 -17.15 -4.59 -3.19
N LEU A 171 -16.61 -3.39 -3.43
CA LEU A 171 -16.52 -2.37 -2.39
C LEU A 171 -17.88 -1.79 -2.01
N ARG A 172 -18.74 -1.48 -2.99
CA ARG A 172 -20.09 -0.97 -2.73
C ARG A 172 -20.95 -2.01 -1.99
N PRO A 173 -21.04 -3.29 -2.42
CA PRO A 173 -21.73 -4.32 -1.65
C PRO A 173 -21.14 -4.53 -0.24
N LEU A 174 -19.82 -4.44 -0.08
CA LEU A 174 -19.16 -4.57 1.22
C LEU A 174 -19.60 -3.47 2.19
N VAL A 175 -19.51 -2.20 1.77
CA VAL A 175 -19.92 -1.05 2.60
C VAL A 175 -21.43 -1.08 2.90
N GLN A 176 -22.25 -1.62 2.01
CA GLN A 176 -23.68 -1.82 2.28
C GLN A 176 -23.96 -2.90 3.34
N ARG A 177 -23.21 -4.01 3.31
CA ARG A 177 -23.38 -5.13 4.25
C ARG A 177 -22.76 -4.84 5.62
N LEU A 178 -21.62 -4.14 5.65
CA LEU A 178 -20.90 -3.77 6.86
C LEU A 178 -20.73 -2.24 6.94
N PRO A 179 -21.81 -1.47 7.14
CA PRO A 179 -21.76 -0.01 7.13
C PRO A 179 -20.94 0.60 8.27
N GLN A 180 -20.62 -0.20 9.30
CA GLN A 180 -19.77 0.21 10.42
C GLN A 180 -18.27 -0.02 10.16
N LEU A 181 -17.91 -0.80 9.13
CA LEU A 181 -16.53 -1.07 8.79
C LEU A 181 -15.88 0.20 8.24
N LYS A 182 -14.78 0.61 8.84
CA LYS A 182 -13.96 1.69 8.30
C LYS A 182 -13.11 1.16 7.16
N VAL A 183 -13.20 1.80 6.01
CA VAL A 183 -12.48 1.41 4.79
C VAL A 183 -11.67 2.58 4.26
N VAL A 184 -10.41 2.32 3.93
CA VAL A 184 -9.57 3.24 3.17
C VAL A 184 -9.34 2.62 1.79
N MET A 185 -9.89 3.26 0.76
CA MET A 185 -9.59 2.94 -0.63
C MET A 185 -8.20 3.49 -0.96
N GLU A 186 -7.21 2.61 -1.01
CA GLU A 186 -5.83 3.02 -1.22
C GLU A 186 -5.62 3.55 -2.64
N HIS A 187 -4.71 4.50 -2.78
CA HIS A 187 -4.10 4.99 -4.04
C HIS A 187 -5.11 5.07 -5.20
N ILE A 188 -6.24 5.78 -5.00
CA ILE A 188 -7.32 5.88 -6.00
C ILE A 188 -6.81 6.51 -7.30
N THR A 189 -7.33 6.05 -8.44
CA THR A 189 -6.86 6.47 -9.77
C THR A 189 -7.97 6.93 -10.72
N THR A 190 -9.24 6.82 -10.32
CA THR A 190 -10.39 7.14 -11.14
C THR A 190 -11.32 8.20 -10.52
N ALA A 191 -11.92 9.05 -11.36
CA ALA A 191 -13.10 9.84 -11.01
C ALA A 191 -14.25 9.01 -10.42
N ASP A 192 -14.38 7.73 -10.80
CA ASP A 192 -15.37 6.81 -10.24
C ASP A 192 -15.11 6.52 -8.76
N ALA A 193 -13.85 6.33 -8.36
CA ALA A 193 -13.44 6.19 -6.96
C ALA A 193 -13.71 7.46 -6.14
N VAL A 194 -13.42 8.64 -6.70
CA VAL A 194 -13.75 9.93 -6.05
C VAL A 194 -15.25 10.01 -5.76
N LYS A 195 -16.09 9.81 -6.78
CA LYS A 195 -17.56 9.83 -6.64
C LYS A 195 -18.06 8.80 -5.63
N PHE A 196 -17.46 7.61 -5.62
CA PHE A 196 -17.82 6.57 -4.66
C PHE A 196 -17.53 6.98 -3.22
N VAL A 197 -16.31 7.47 -2.94
CA VAL A 197 -15.91 7.93 -1.61
C VAL A 197 -16.79 9.07 -1.12
N GLU A 198 -17.12 10.03 -1.99
CA GLU A 198 -18.01 11.15 -1.68
C GLU A 198 -19.45 10.72 -1.43
N SER A 199 -19.93 9.67 -2.11
CA SER A 199 -21.27 9.11 -1.89
C SER A 199 -21.41 8.36 -0.56
N CYS A 200 -20.30 8.03 0.11
CA CYS A 200 -20.31 7.28 1.37
C CYS A 200 -20.48 8.20 2.59
N LYS A 201 -21.01 7.62 3.66
CA LYS A 201 -21.13 8.29 4.98
C LYS A 201 -19.74 8.75 5.44
N GLU A 202 -19.64 10.02 5.82
CA GLU A 202 -18.39 10.61 6.29
C GLU A 202 -17.87 9.85 7.52
N GLY A 203 -16.55 9.65 7.58
CA GLY A 203 -15.86 8.95 8.68
C GLY A 203 -15.77 7.43 8.53
N TYR A 204 -16.46 6.82 7.55
CA TYR A 204 -16.41 5.37 7.32
C TYR A 204 -15.63 4.98 6.08
N VAL A 205 -15.76 5.75 4.99
CA VAL A 205 -14.97 5.52 3.77
C VAL A 205 -14.10 6.73 3.50
N ALA A 206 -12.81 6.49 3.29
CA ALA A 206 -11.82 7.47 2.92
C ALA A 206 -10.93 6.93 1.80
N ALA A 207 -10.06 7.76 1.26
CA ALA A 207 -9.09 7.34 0.25
C ALA A 207 -7.72 7.98 0.45
N THR A 208 -6.69 7.21 0.09
CA THR A 208 -5.35 7.77 -0.08
C THR A 208 -5.10 8.13 -1.53
N VAL A 209 -4.30 9.17 -1.74
CA VAL A 209 -3.88 9.62 -3.07
C VAL A 209 -2.36 9.75 -3.11
N THR A 210 -1.75 9.21 -4.16
CA THR A 210 -0.29 9.21 -4.39
C THR A 210 0.17 10.45 -5.17
N PRO A 211 1.44 10.89 -5.09
CA PRO A 211 1.89 12.05 -5.86
C PRO A 211 1.88 11.79 -7.38
N GLN A 212 2.20 10.58 -7.84
CA GLN A 212 2.19 10.25 -9.26
C GLN A 212 0.79 10.34 -9.88
N HIS A 213 -0.26 9.95 -9.15
CA HIS A 213 -1.65 10.02 -9.64
C HIS A 213 -2.23 11.43 -9.59
N LEU A 214 -1.56 12.38 -8.91
CA LEU A 214 -1.89 13.80 -8.98
C LEU A 214 -1.20 14.48 -10.16
N LEU A 215 0.05 14.10 -10.45
CA LEU A 215 0.88 14.77 -11.45
C LEU A 215 0.79 14.17 -12.85
N LEU A 216 0.56 12.86 -12.96
CA LEU A 216 0.65 12.13 -14.22
C LEU A 216 -0.71 11.57 -14.63
N ASN A 217 -0.94 11.56 -15.94
CA ASN A 217 -1.96 10.73 -16.58
C ASN A 217 -1.28 9.67 -17.46
N ARG A 218 -2.06 8.77 -18.04
CA ARG A 218 -1.56 7.61 -18.78
C ARG A 218 -0.67 7.94 -19.99
N ASN A 219 -0.71 9.17 -20.52
CA ASN A 219 0.21 9.56 -21.59
C ASN A 219 1.67 9.53 -21.10
N ALA A 220 1.92 9.74 -19.81
CA ALA A 220 3.26 9.64 -19.22
C ALA A 220 3.86 8.23 -19.31
N LEU A 221 3.04 7.18 -19.51
CA LEU A 221 3.54 5.82 -19.75
C LEU A 221 4.16 5.65 -21.15
N PHE A 222 3.81 6.52 -22.10
CA PHE A 222 4.17 6.39 -23.51
C PHE A 222 4.88 7.63 -24.07
N GLN A 223 5.24 8.59 -23.21
CA GLN A 223 5.88 9.83 -23.63
C GLN A 223 7.28 9.55 -24.19
N GLY A 224 7.45 9.73 -25.50
CA GLY A 224 8.72 9.43 -26.19
C GLY A 224 9.08 7.94 -26.22
N GLY A 225 8.11 7.05 -25.99
CA GLY A 225 8.30 5.60 -25.85
C GLY A 225 7.76 5.06 -24.53
N LEU A 226 7.84 3.74 -24.33
CA LEU A 226 7.39 3.11 -23.10
C LEU A 226 8.28 3.53 -21.93
N GLN A 227 7.68 4.19 -20.92
CA GLN A 227 8.34 4.69 -19.71
C GLN A 227 8.07 3.74 -18.53
N PRO A 228 8.89 2.69 -18.30
CA PRO A 228 8.63 1.69 -17.27
C PRO A 228 8.67 2.28 -15.85
N HIS A 229 9.41 3.36 -15.63
CA HIS A 229 9.48 4.03 -14.32
C HIS A 229 8.17 4.72 -13.92
N ASN A 230 7.28 5.00 -14.88
CA ASN A 230 5.93 5.52 -14.63
C ASN A 230 4.88 4.40 -14.45
N TYR A 231 5.25 3.14 -14.66
CA TYR A 231 4.34 2.00 -14.50
C TYR A 231 4.16 1.63 -13.02
N CYS A 232 2.93 1.74 -12.52
CA CYS A 232 2.46 1.30 -11.21
C CYS A 232 1.06 0.68 -11.30
N LEU A 233 0.57 0.15 -10.16
CA LEU A 233 -0.78 -0.38 -10.01
C LEU A 233 -1.47 0.29 -8.82
N PRO A 234 -2.70 0.81 -8.97
CA PRO A 234 -3.47 0.85 -10.22
C PRO A 234 -2.77 1.71 -11.28
N VAL A 235 -2.99 1.39 -12.56
CA VAL A 235 -2.29 2.07 -13.66
C VAL A 235 -2.73 3.53 -13.78
N LEU A 236 -1.82 4.42 -14.21
CA LEU A 236 -2.18 5.79 -14.59
C LEU A 236 -3.37 5.78 -15.56
N LYS A 237 -4.35 6.68 -15.35
CA LYS A 237 -5.60 6.74 -16.11
C LYS A 237 -5.65 7.96 -17.04
N ARG A 238 -6.77 8.15 -17.76
CA ARG A 238 -7.00 9.35 -18.58
C ARG A 238 -7.00 10.64 -17.74
N GLU A 239 -6.72 11.77 -18.39
CA GLU A 239 -6.62 13.09 -17.75
C GLU A 239 -7.85 13.46 -16.91
N ILE A 240 -9.05 13.11 -17.38
CA ILE A 240 -10.30 13.36 -16.63
C ILE A 240 -10.28 12.75 -15.22
N HIS A 241 -9.59 11.63 -15.03
CA HIS A 241 -9.50 10.97 -13.73
C HIS A 241 -8.48 11.68 -12.83
N ARG A 242 -7.32 12.07 -13.40
CA ARG A 242 -6.31 12.86 -12.69
C ARG A 242 -6.91 14.18 -12.18
N GLN A 243 -7.62 14.90 -13.03
CA GLN A 243 -8.29 16.17 -12.68
C GLN A 243 -9.33 15.98 -11.57
N ALA A 244 -10.14 14.91 -11.63
CA ALA A 244 -11.11 14.61 -10.58
C ALA A 244 -10.44 14.36 -9.22
N ILE A 245 -9.30 13.66 -9.21
CA ILE A 245 -8.53 13.40 -8.00
C ILE A 245 -7.91 14.69 -7.45
N VAL A 246 -7.31 15.52 -8.32
CA VAL A 246 -6.76 16.83 -7.92
C VAL A 246 -7.85 17.69 -7.28
N SER A 247 -9.00 17.82 -7.93
CA SER A 247 -10.15 18.56 -7.40
C SER A 247 -10.59 18.02 -6.03
N ALA A 248 -10.65 16.69 -5.88
CA ALA A 248 -11.02 16.06 -4.62
C ALA A 248 -10.04 16.37 -3.48
N VAL A 249 -8.72 16.30 -3.73
CA VAL A 249 -7.71 16.55 -2.69
C VAL A 249 -7.56 18.03 -2.33
N THR A 250 -7.82 18.96 -3.26
CA THR A 250 -7.74 20.40 -3.02
C THR A 250 -9.05 21.02 -2.52
N SER A 251 -10.15 20.25 -2.48
CA SER A 251 -11.47 20.70 -1.99
C SER A 251 -11.55 21.04 -0.50
N GLY A 252 -10.56 20.63 0.30
CA GLY A 252 -10.61 20.69 1.77
C GLY A 252 -11.36 19.52 2.43
N SER A 253 -11.85 18.54 1.65
CA SER A 253 -12.47 17.33 2.16
C SER A 253 -11.53 16.50 3.04
N LYS A 254 -11.99 16.09 4.23
CA LYS A 254 -11.25 15.23 5.16
C LYS A 254 -11.22 13.75 4.75
N ARG A 255 -11.94 13.39 3.69
CA ARG A 255 -12.03 12.00 3.18
C ARG A 255 -10.80 11.60 2.37
N PHE A 256 -10.04 12.56 1.85
CA PHE A 256 -8.86 12.31 1.03
C PHE A 256 -7.62 12.72 1.80
N PHE A 257 -6.64 11.84 1.85
CA PHE A 257 -5.36 12.14 2.50
C PHE A 257 -4.18 11.51 1.79
N LEU A 258 -3.00 11.95 2.17
CA LEU A 258 -1.75 11.57 1.56
C LEU A 258 -1.47 10.07 1.77
N GLY A 259 -1.23 9.31 0.70
CA GLY A 259 -0.60 8.00 0.79
C GLY A 259 0.34 7.81 -0.40
N THR A 260 1.64 7.69 -0.12
CA THR A 260 2.66 7.80 -1.19
C THR A 260 2.65 6.61 -2.15
N ASP A 261 2.32 5.42 -1.63
CA ASP A 261 2.57 4.14 -2.28
C ASP A 261 3.98 4.06 -2.89
N SER A 262 4.96 4.60 -2.15
CA SER A 262 6.36 4.55 -2.55
C SER A 262 6.78 3.08 -2.59
N ALA A 263 6.98 2.58 -3.80
CA ALA A 263 7.24 1.17 -4.10
C ALA A 263 8.58 1.05 -4.84
N PRO A 264 9.71 0.91 -4.11
CA PRO A 264 11.04 0.86 -4.70
C PRO A 264 11.36 -0.50 -5.32
N HIS A 265 11.70 -0.47 -6.60
CA HIS A 265 12.24 -1.62 -7.35
C HIS A 265 13.69 -1.35 -7.78
N ASP A 266 14.50 -2.41 -7.84
CA ASP A 266 15.83 -2.30 -8.46
C ASP A 266 15.67 -1.92 -9.94
N ARG A 267 16.55 -1.05 -10.46
CA ARG A 267 16.45 -0.54 -11.84
C ARG A 267 16.28 -1.66 -12.87
N ARG A 268 17.03 -2.77 -12.74
CA ARG A 268 16.95 -3.95 -13.62
C ARG A 268 15.59 -4.67 -13.60
N LYS A 269 14.79 -4.49 -12.55
CA LYS A 269 13.43 -5.02 -12.44
C LYS A 269 12.38 -4.08 -13.03
N LYS A 270 12.72 -2.81 -13.28
CA LYS A 270 11.90 -1.85 -14.02
C LYS A 270 12.22 -1.91 -15.52
N GLU A 271 13.50 -1.93 -15.86
CA GLU A 271 14.04 -1.95 -17.23
C GLU A 271 14.29 -3.38 -17.70
N CYS A 272 13.21 -4.16 -17.89
CA CYS A 272 13.28 -5.53 -18.41
C CYS A 272 12.03 -5.88 -19.24
N SER A 273 11.99 -7.10 -19.81
CA SER A 273 10.87 -7.58 -20.63
C SER A 273 9.53 -7.66 -19.88
N CYS A 274 9.54 -7.71 -18.56
CA CYS A 274 8.37 -7.69 -17.69
C CYS A 274 8.64 -6.79 -16.48
N GLY A 275 8.57 -5.47 -16.70
CA GLY A 275 8.86 -4.46 -15.70
C GLY A 275 7.91 -4.52 -14.50
N CYS A 276 8.44 -4.45 -13.29
CA CYS A 276 7.64 -4.42 -12.06
C CYS A 276 6.84 -3.12 -11.95
N ALA A 277 5.60 -3.23 -11.47
CA ALA A 277 4.76 -2.09 -11.12
C ALA A 277 5.21 -1.45 -9.79
N GLY A 278 5.44 -0.14 -9.79
CA GLY A 278 5.78 0.64 -8.60
C GLY A 278 6.63 1.87 -8.91
N ILE A 279 6.38 2.97 -8.22
CA ILE A 279 7.16 4.22 -8.34
C ILE A 279 7.84 4.51 -7.01
N TYR A 280 9.14 4.78 -7.04
CA TYR A 280 9.87 5.21 -5.86
C TYR A 280 9.84 6.73 -5.75
N ASN A 281 9.04 7.27 -4.82
CA ASN A 281 8.80 8.70 -4.70
C ASN A 281 9.10 9.26 -3.29
N SER A 282 9.55 8.42 -2.35
CA SER A 282 9.70 8.77 -0.92
C SER A 282 10.48 10.07 -0.66
N MET A 283 11.55 10.28 -1.42
CA MET A 283 12.47 11.42 -1.29
C MET A 283 11.88 12.76 -1.70
N VAL A 284 10.86 12.74 -2.55
CA VAL A 284 10.30 13.95 -3.17
C VAL A 284 8.80 14.09 -2.93
N ALA A 285 8.16 13.10 -2.30
CA ALA A 285 6.71 13.02 -2.16
C ALA A 285 6.10 14.32 -1.60
N LEU A 286 6.62 14.86 -0.49
CA LEU A 286 6.09 16.10 0.09
C LEU A 286 6.19 17.29 -0.87
N SER A 287 7.33 17.45 -1.56
CA SER A 287 7.50 18.52 -2.55
C SER A 287 6.54 18.36 -3.73
N LEU A 288 6.27 17.11 -4.16
CA LEU A 288 5.31 16.84 -5.23
C LEU A 288 3.87 17.16 -4.80
N TYR A 289 3.48 16.86 -3.56
CA TYR A 289 2.18 17.29 -3.05
C TYR A 289 2.12 18.82 -2.92
N ALA A 290 3.15 19.45 -2.36
CA ALA A 290 3.18 20.92 -2.20
C ALA A 290 2.97 21.63 -3.54
N LYS A 291 3.65 21.17 -4.61
CA LYS A 291 3.45 21.68 -5.96
C LYS A 291 1.98 21.63 -6.41
N VAL A 292 1.31 20.49 -6.20
CA VAL A 292 -0.10 20.31 -6.61
C VAL A 292 -1.06 21.21 -5.82
N PHE A 293 -0.73 21.56 -4.58
CA PHE A 293 -1.54 22.45 -3.76
C PHE A 293 -1.23 23.94 -3.99
N GLU A 294 -0.08 24.26 -4.60
CA GLU A 294 0.32 25.63 -4.97
C GLU A 294 -0.28 26.06 -6.32
N GLU A 295 -0.39 25.14 -7.28
CA GLU A 295 -1.03 25.32 -8.60
C GLU A 295 -2.57 25.37 -8.54
#